data_AF-A0A359EB21-F1
#
_entry.id   AF-A0A359EB21-F1
#
_cell.length_a   1.000
_cell.length_b   1.000
_cell.length_c   1.000
_cell.angle_alpha   90.00
_cell.angle_beta   90.00
_cell.angle_gamma   90.00
#
_symmetry.space_group_name_H-M   'P 1'
#
loop_
_entity.id
_entity.type
_entity.pdbx_description
1 polymer ?
#
loop_
_entity_poly.entity_id
_entity_poly.type
_entity_poly.pdbx_seq_one_letter_code
_entity_poly.pdbx_strand_id
1 'polypeptide(L)'
;MKKSSLVWLLIGGILLSFLGTALVIPAQAAPEPQYTAIATPTPGPDGRIIYIVQEGDTLWRISAITGISLDELRRLNDLVEASIISPGDRLLLGLGGPSNIQPTAGPAPTPTVGLPTPTPETGTGVLCISVFDDQNGDAFRQDTELDLGGSAISVSNRQGTISLSQAEGGGLVPRCYEDVTLGIYDIPGTKAECLSVVMCSLELEQGDYNISVGVPDGYNATTSLNYQITLAAGYQEFLDFGAQLNAETIAEAPVIPESGQGRSPLLAIVGISLLVLGIALGIVAFFMRK
;
A
#
# COMPACT_ATOMS: atom_id res chain seq x y z
N MET A 1 -45.11 -9.43 -90.53
CA MET A 1 -43.97 -8.83 -89.80
C MET A 1 -44.35 -8.69 -88.33
N LYS A 2 -44.02 -9.63 -87.43
CA LYS A 2 -44.23 -9.47 -85.96
C LYS A 2 -43.68 -10.62 -85.09
N LYS A 3 -43.40 -11.81 -85.63
CA LYS A 3 -42.94 -12.96 -84.83
C LYS A 3 -41.44 -12.93 -84.46
N SER A 4 -40.55 -12.37 -85.28
CA SER A 4 -39.10 -12.33 -84.96
C SER A 4 -38.76 -11.30 -83.89
N SER A 5 -39.47 -10.17 -83.83
CA SER A 5 -39.21 -9.09 -82.85
C SER A 5 -39.56 -9.51 -81.41
N LEU A 6 -40.60 -10.33 -81.23
CA LEU A 6 -40.98 -10.86 -79.91
C LEU A 6 -39.94 -11.85 -79.36
N VAL A 7 -39.33 -12.66 -80.24
CA VAL A 7 -38.31 -13.64 -79.85
C VAL A 7 -37.03 -12.94 -79.39
N TRP A 8 -36.61 -11.88 -80.08
CA TRP A 8 -35.44 -11.08 -79.66
C TRP A 8 -35.68 -10.30 -78.36
N LEU A 9 -36.90 -9.84 -78.10
CA LEU A 9 -37.28 -9.20 -76.82
C LEU A 9 -37.29 -10.21 -75.65
N LEU A 10 -37.76 -11.44 -75.87
CA LEU A 10 -37.74 -12.49 -74.84
C LEU A 10 -36.32 -13.00 -74.56
N ILE A 11 -35.48 -13.17 -75.58
CA ILE A 11 -34.07 -13.56 -75.41
C ILE A 11 -33.29 -12.43 -74.70
N GLY A 12 -33.53 -11.16 -75.08
CA GLY A 12 -32.92 -10.01 -74.41
C GLY A 12 -33.33 -9.88 -72.93
N GLY A 13 -34.60 -10.13 -72.60
CA GLY A 13 -35.08 -10.12 -71.22
C GLY A 13 -34.50 -11.23 -70.35
N ILE A 14 -34.32 -12.44 -70.92
CA ILE A 14 -33.69 -13.57 -70.21
C ILE A 14 -32.19 -13.34 -70.01
N LEU A 15 -31.50 -12.75 -70.99
CA LEU A 15 -30.08 -12.40 -70.87
C LEU A 15 -29.84 -11.29 -69.83
N LEU A 16 -30.74 -10.31 -69.74
CA LEU A 16 -30.68 -9.22 -68.75
C LEU A 16 -31.04 -9.69 -67.34
N SER A 17 -31.91 -10.70 -67.21
CA SER A 17 -32.25 -11.33 -65.93
C SER A 17 -31.11 -12.21 -65.37
N PHE A 18 -30.26 -12.78 -66.22
CA PHE A 18 -29.11 -13.58 -65.77
C PHE A 18 -27.91 -12.72 -65.33
N LEU A 19 -27.83 -11.46 -65.77
CA LEU A 19 -26.73 -10.56 -65.41
C LEU A 19 -26.90 -9.91 -64.02
N GLY A 20 -28.11 -9.95 -63.45
CA GLY A 20 -28.42 -9.37 -62.13
C GLY A 20 -28.21 -10.29 -60.93
N THR A 21 -28.05 -11.60 -61.12
CA THR A 21 -27.97 -12.59 -60.02
C THR A 21 -26.56 -13.06 -59.68
N ALA A 22 -25.52 -12.57 -60.37
CA ALA A 22 -24.15 -13.03 -60.19
C ALA A 22 -23.32 -12.25 -59.14
N LEU A 23 -23.86 -11.22 -58.47
CA LEU A 23 -23.06 -10.31 -57.61
C LEU A 23 -23.18 -10.52 -56.10
N VAL A 24 -23.80 -11.62 -55.64
CA VAL A 24 -23.88 -11.92 -54.20
C VAL A 24 -23.33 -13.31 -53.93
N ILE A 25 -22.04 -13.51 -54.23
CA ILE A 25 -21.30 -14.61 -53.62
C ILE A 25 -20.88 -14.10 -52.24
N PRO A 26 -21.43 -14.63 -51.12
CA PRO A 26 -20.88 -14.30 -49.82
C PRO A 26 -19.43 -14.76 -49.83
N ALA A 27 -18.49 -13.83 -49.66
CA ALA A 27 -17.11 -14.16 -49.39
C ALA A 27 -17.10 -14.86 -48.03
N GLN A 28 -17.16 -16.19 -48.05
CA GLN A 28 -16.94 -16.99 -46.85
C GLN A 28 -15.48 -16.76 -46.47
N ALA A 29 -15.23 -15.85 -45.53
CA ALA A 29 -13.92 -15.68 -44.95
C ALA A 29 -13.44 -17.06 -44.49
N ALA A 30 -12.29 -17.50 -45.01
CA ALA A 30 -11.63 -18.67 -44.47
C ALA A 30 -11.48 -18.42 -42.96
N PRO A 31 -11.86 -19.38 -42.10
CA PRO A 31 -11.67 -19.23 -40.67
C PRO A 31 -10.22 -18.81 -40.44
N GLU A 32 -10.02 -17.71 -39.71
CA GLU A 32 -8.67 -17.37 -39.28
C GLU A 32 -8.07 -18.61 -38.60
N PRO A 33 -6.81 -18.98 -38.89
CA PRO A 33 -6.18 -20.10 -38.23
C PRO A 33 -6.25 -19.83 -36.72
N GLN A 34 -7.16 -20.54 -36.07
CA GLN A 34 -7.33 -20.44 -34.63
C GLN A 34 -6.11 -21.13 -34.04
N TYR A 35 -5.09 -20.35 -33.69
CA TYR A 35 -4.03 -20.83 -32.82
C TYR A 35 -4.71 -21.19 -31.51
N THR A 36 -4.91 -22.49 -31.27
CA THR A 36 -5.32 -22.99 -29.97
C THR A 36 -4.35 -22.42 -28.95
N ALA A 37 -4.86 -21.64 -28.00
CA ALA A 37 -4.07 -21.18 -26.88
C ALA A 37 -3.63 -22.41 -26.10
N ILE A 38 -2.39 -22.83 -26.30
CA ILE A 38 -1.82 -23.96 -25.58
C ILE A 38 -1.48 -23.43 -24.19
N ALA A 39 -1.99 -24.10 -23.16
CA ALA A 39 -1.63 -23.78 -21.79
C ALA A 39 -0.12 -23.92 -21.64
N THR A 40 0.58 -22.80 -21.42
CA THR A 40 2.00 -22.83 -21.09
C THR A 40 2.15 -23.64 -19.80
N PRO A 41 2.93 -24.74 -19.80
CA PRO A 41 3.07 -25.54 -18.60
C PRO A 41 3.67 -24.70 -17.46
N THR A 42 3.01 -24.69 -16.32
CA THR A 42 3.53 -24.10 -15.08
C THR A 42 4.66 -25.00 -14.55
N PRO A 43 5.73 -24.45 -13.96
CA PRO A 43 6.76 -25.25 -13.30
C PRO A 43 6.16 -26.23 -12.29
N GLY A 44 6.59 -27.49 -12.33
CA GLY A 44 6.25 -28.50 -11.33
C GLY A 44 6.87 -28.18 -9.96
N PRO A 45 6.56 -28.96 -8.92
CA PRO A 45 7.14 -28.80 -7.58
C PRO A 45 8.68 -28.91 -7.56
N ASP A 46 9.25 -29.57 -8.57
CA ASP A 46 10.69 -29.71 -8.82
C ASP A 46 11.27 -28.58 -9.68
N GLY A 47 10.48 -27.55 -9.98
CA GLY A 47 10.84 -26.42 -10.84
C GLY A 47 10.88 -26.77 -12.34
N ARG A 48 10.58 -28.02 -12.74
CA ARG A 48 10.66 -28.41 -14.15
C ARG A 48 9.39 -27.99 -14.89
N ILE A 49 9.59 -27.33 -16.02
CA ILE A 49 8.52 -27.00 -16.96
C ILE A 49 8.44 -28.12 -17.99
N ILE A 50 7.41 -28.97 -17.90
CA ILE A 50 7.25 -30.15 -18.77
C ILE A 50 6.08 -29.95 -19.74
N TYR A 51 6.33 -30.16 -21.02
CA TYR A 51 5.32 -30.24 -22.07
C TYR A 51 4.99 -31.69 -22.39
N ILE A 52 3.71 -32.03 -22.48
CA ILE A 52 3.26 -33.35 -22.93
C ILE A 52 2.84 -33.24 -24.39
N VAL A 53 3.55 -33.95 -25.27
CA VAL A 53 3.36 -33.94 -26.72
C VAL A 53 1.94 -34.41 -27.06
N GLN A 54 1.24 -33.68 -27.92
CA GLN A 54 -0.10 -33.99 -28.38
C GLN A 54 -0.10 -34.61 -29.78
N GLU A 55 -1.25 -35.11 -30.21
CA GLU A 55 -1.41 -35.64 -31.56
C GLU A 55 -1.14 -34.56 -32.63
N GLY A 56 -0.26 -34.89 -33.59
CA GLY A 56 0.15 -33.97 -34.65
C GLY A 56 1.17 -32.91 -34.24
N ASP A 57 1.72 -32.97 -33.02
CA ASP A 57 2.86 -32.14 -32.65
C ASP A 57 4.14 -32.53 -33.37
N THR A 58 4.95 -31.52 -33.64
CA THR A 58 6.33 -31.68 -34.11
C THR A 58 7.23 -30.80 -33.26
N LEU A 59 8.52 -31.14 -33.12
CA LEU A 59 9.46 -30.31 -32.38
C LEU A 59 9.49 -28.87 -32.90
N TRP A 60 9.32 -28.68 -34.21
CA TRP A 60 9.24 -27.36 -34.84
C TRP A 60 7.99 -26.59 -34.40
N ARG A 61 6.82 -27.24 -34.40
CA ARG A 61 5.57 -26.65 -33.90
C ARG A 61 5.70 -26.26 -32.44
N ILE A 62 6.24 -27.16 -31.60
CA ILE A 62 6.43 -26.94 -30.16
C ILE A 62 7.40 -25.78 -29.90
N SER A 63 8.51 -25.71 -30.64
CA SER A 63 9.45 -24.59 -30.58
C SER A 63 8.77 -23.25 -30.89
N ALA A 64 7.96 -23.20 -31.96
CA ALA A 64 7.28 -21.99 -32.39
C ALA A 64 6.24 -21.48 -31.37
N ILE A 65 5.49 -22.38 -30.74
CA ILE A 65 4.45 -22.01 -29.76
C ILE A 65 5.03 -21.67 -28.37
N THR A 66 6.15 -22.26 -28.00
CA THR A 66 6.77 -22.06 -26.67
C THR A 66 7.79 -20.93 -26.66
N GLY A 67 8.28 -20.51 -27.84
CA GLY A 67 9.36 -19.54 -27.97
C GLY A 67 10.75 -20.10 -27.67
N ILE A 68 10.88 -21.41 -27.41
CA ILE A 68 12.16 -22.08 -27.16
C ILE A 68 12.75 -22.52 -28.50
N SER A 69 14.04 -22.25 -28.74
CA SER A 69 14.68 -22.66 -29.99
C SER A 69 14.75 -24.19 -30.12
N LEU A 70 14.70 -24.70 -31.35
CA LEU A 70 14.76 -26.14 -31.61
C LEU A 70 16.01 -26.80 -31.03
N ASP A 71 17.15 -26.11 -31.10
CA ASP A 71 18.43 -26.59 -30.56
C ASP A 71 18.41 -26.65 -29.04
N GLU A 72 17.82 -25.65 -28.38
CA GLU A 72 17.68 -25.66 -26.92
C GLU A 72 16.72 -26.76 -26.47
N LEU A 73 15.58 -26.91 -27.16
CA LEU A 73 14.62 -27.96 -26.87
C LEU A 73 15.23 -29.36 -27.02
N ARG A 74 16.07 -29.55 -28.05
CA ARG A 74 16.82 -30.81 -28.25
C ARG A 74 17.85 -31.03 -27.15
N ARG A 75 18.60 -30.00 -26.79
CA ARG A 75 19.63 -30.05 -25.74
C ARG A 75 19.04 -30.38 -24.37
N LEU A 76 17.87 -29.82 -24.03
CA LEU A 76 17.19 -30.09 -22.76
C LEU A 76 16.65 -31.51 -22.63
N ASN A 77 16.43 -32.20 -23.76
CA ASN A 77 15.77 -33.51 -23.83
C ASN A 77 16.66 -34.61 -24.43
N ASP A 78 17.96 -34.34 -24.61
CA ASP A 78 18.93 -35.24 -25.23
C ASP A 78 18.46 -35.79 -26.59
N LEU A 79 17.77 -34.97 -27.39
CA LEU A 79 17.25 -35.35 -28.70
C LEU A 79 18.26 -35.06 -29.80
N VAL A 80 18.40 -35.99 -30.74
CA VAL A 80 19.19 -35.81 -31.96
C VAL A 80 18.31 -35.31 -33.11
N GLU A 81 18.93 -34.86 -34.21
CA GLU A 81 18.19 -34.26 -35.32
C GLU A 81 17.14 -35.18 -35.96
N ALA A 82 17.41 -36.49 -35.97
CA ALA A 82 16.51 -37.53 -36.48
C ALA A 82 15.49 -38.05 -35.44
N SER A 83 15.45 -37.47 -34.23
CA SER A 83 14.51 -37.90 -33.19
C SER A 83 13.07 -37.57 -33.58
N ILE A 84 12.20 -38.59 -33.52
CA ILE A 84 10.75 -38.46 -33.70
C ILE A 84 10.12 -38.44 -32.32
N ILE A 85 9.25 -37.45 -32.08
CA ILE A 85 8.43 -37.37 -30.88
C ILE A 85 7.06 -38.00 -31.15
N SER A 86 6.50 -38.64 -30.14
CA SER A 86 5.18 -39.28 -30.18
C SER A 86 4.22 -38.62 -29.20
N PRO A 87 2.90 -38.67 -29.46
CA PRO A 87 1.91 -38.18 -28.51
C PRO A 87 2.04 -38.89 -27.16
N GLY A 88 2.10 -38.11 -26.08
CA GLY A 88 2.34 -38.56 -24.71
C GLY A 88 3.78 -38.39 -24.22
N ASP A 89 4.73 -38.09 -25.11
CA ASP A 89 6.12 -37.83 -24.72
C ASP A 89 6.21 -36.58 -23.82
N ARG A 90 7.14 -36.61 -22.86
CA ARG A 90 7.38 -35.52 -21.91
C ARG A 90 8.65 -34.77 -22.32
N LEU A 91 8.48 -33.52 -22.75
CA LEU A 91 9.59 -32.64 -23.12
C LEU A 91 9.83 -31.60 -22.02
N LEU A 92 11.04 -31.57 -21.50
CA LEU A 92 11.55 -30.51 -20.64
C LEU A 92 11.74 -29.23 -21.46
N LEU A 93 10.98 -28.19 -21.11
CA LEU A 93 11.06 -26.87 -21.72
C LEU A 93 12.00 -25.93 -20.95
N GLY A 94 12.23 -26.18 -19.65
CA GLY A 94 13.11 -25.37 -18.84
C GLY A 94 12.96 -25.60 -17.33
N LEU A 95 13.73 -24.86 -16.55
CA LEU A 95 13.67 -24.85 -15.09
C LEU A 95 13.16 -23.47 -14.64
N GLY A 96 11.93 -23.41 -14.14
CA GLY A 96 11.48 -22.28 -13.34
C GLY A 96 12.07 -22.41 -11.93
N GLY A 97 12.57 -21.32 -11.36
CA GLY A 97 13.05 -21.33 -9.97
C GLY A 97 11.97 -21.88 -9.01
N PRO A 98 12.34 -22.36 -7.81
CA PRO A 98 11.40 -23.00 -6.89
C PRO A 98 10.22 -22.06 -6.68
N SER A 99 9.07 -22.47 -7.23
CA SER A 99 7.81 -21.81 -6.93
C SER A 99 7.55 -22.14 -5.47
N ASN A 100 7.70 -21.15 -4.59
CA ASN A 100 7.19 -21.26 -3.24
C ASN A 100 5.74 -21.71 -3.38
N ILE A 101 5.44 -22.93 -2.93
CA ILE A 101 4.16 -23.58 -3.12
C ILE A 101 3.17 -22.86 -2.22
N GLN A 102 2.70 -21.69 -2.64
CA GLN A 102 1.47 -21.16 -2.09
C GLN A 102 0.36 -22.03 -2.68
N PRO A 103 -0.48 -22.66 -1.84
CA PRO A 103 -1.57 -23.50 -2.33
C PRO A 103 -2.39 -22.73 -3.36
N THR A 104 -2.43 -23.23 -4.59
CA THR A 104 -3.44 -22.79 -5.55
C THR A 104 -4.79 -23.22 -4.97
N ALA A 105 -5.65 -22.25 -4.69
CA ALA A 105 -7.03 -22.53 -4.30
C ALA A 105 -7.63 -23.51 -5.31
N GLY A 106 -8.32 -24.54 -4.81
CA GLY A 106 -8.91 -25.58 -5.65
C GLY A 106 -9.85 -25.03 -6.73
N PRO A 107 -10.31 -25.87 -7.67
CA PRO A 107 -11.19 -25.44 -8.75
C PRO A 107 -12.36 -24.65 -8.17
N ALA A 108 -12.52 -23.42 -8.66
CA ALA A 108 -13.63 -22.56 -8.29
C ALA A 108 -14.94 -23.34 -8.50
N PRO A 109 -15.86 -23.37 -7.51
CA PRO A 109 -17.12 -24.06 -7.69
C PRO A 109 -17.83 -23.48 -8.91
N THR A 110 -18.32 -24.37 -9.79
CA THR A 110 -19.33 -24.04 -10.81
C THR A 110 -20.37 -23.10 -10.18
N PRO A 111 -20.71 -21.95 -10.78
CA PRO A 111 -21.70 -21.05 -10.22
C PRO A 111 -23.04 -21.79 -10.13
N THR A 112 -23.30 -22.32 -8.94
CA THR A 112 -24.66 -22.50 -8.45
C THR A 112 -25.27 -21.12 -8.52
N VAL A 113 -26.41 -20.97 -9.20
CA VAL A 113 -27.23 -19.77 -9.11
C VAL A 113 -27.29 -19.43 -7.62
N GLY A 114 -26.67 -18.30 -7.25
CA GLY A 114 -26.45 -18.00 -5.86
C GLY A 114 -27.75 -18.17 -5.08
N LEU A 115 -27.69 -18.95 -4.00
CA LEU A 115 -28.54 -18.64 -2.85
C LEU A 115 -28.40 -17.13 -2.63
N PRO A 116 -29.48 -16.36 -2.36
CA PRO A 116 -29.40 -14.91 -2.20
C PRO A 116 -28.11 -14.56 -1.48
N THR A 117 -27.27 -13.75 -2.12
CA THR A 117 -26.05 -13.20 -1.52
C THR A 117 -26.44 -12.85 -0.10
N PRO A 118 -25.80 -13.42 0.95
CA PRO A 118 -26.09 -12.98 2.30
C PRO A 118 -25.96 -11.46 2.23
N THR A 119 -27.07 -10.78 2.54
CA THR A 119 -27.10 -9.33 2.68
C THR A 119 -25.83 -8.97 3.44
N PRO A 120 -24.94 -8.10 2.91
CA PRO A 120 -23.70 -7.75 3.60
C PRO A 120 -24.06 -7.50 5.06
N GLU A 121 -23.41 -8.20 5.99
CA GLU A 121 -23.73 -8.01 7.40
C GLU A 121 -23.60 -6.52 7.67
N THR A 122 -24.72 -5.88 7.97
CA THR A 122 -24.75 -4.51 8.42
C THR A 122 -23.98 -4.50 9.73
N GLY A 123 -22.82 -3.87 9.74
CA GLY A 123 -21.96 -3.88 10.90
C GLY A 123 -20.99 -2.71 10.93
N THR A 124 -20.41 -2.52 12.09
CA THR A 124 -19.38 -1.53 12.36
C THR A 124 -18.01 -2.18 12.22
N GLY A 125 -17.05 -1.43 11.68
CA GLY A 125 -15.62 -1.72 11.82
C GLY A 125 -15.02 -0.80 12.87
N VAL A 126 -13.79 -1.10 13.32
CA VAL A 126 -13.05 -0.26 14.26
C VAL A 126 -11.92 0.44 13.53
N LEU A 127 -11.83 1.75 13.65
CA LEU A 127 -10.70 2.53 13.16
C LEU A 127 -9.80 2.93 14.34
N CYS A 128 -8.53 2.55 14.24
CA CYS A 128 -7.47 2.87 15.19
C CYS A 128 -6.52 3.88 14.55
N ILE A 129 -6.42 5.07 15.12
CA ILE A 129 -5.50 6.11 14.65
C ILE A 129 -4.46 6.35 15.74
N SER A 130 -3.17 6.29 15.37
CA SER A 130 -2.09 6.69 16.26
C SER A 130 -1.22 7.76 15.62
N VAL A 131 -0.76 8.71 16.43
CA VAL A 131 0.29 9.66 16.05
C VAL A 131 1.49 9.37 16.93
N PHE A 132 2.68 9.17 16.38
CA PHE A 132 3.87 8.77 17.13
C PHE A 132 5.06 9.70 16.90
N ASP A 133 5.93 9.78 17.91
CA ASP A 133 7.20 10.52 17.85
C ASP A 133 8.23 9.70 17.08
N ASP A 134 8.35 10.01 15.79
CA ASP A 134 9.23 9.35 14.83
C ASP A 134 10.69 9.81 15.04
N GLN A 135 11.30 9.46 16.16
CA GLN A 135 12.60 9.98 16.57
C GLN A 135 13.73 9.66 15.56
N ASN A 136 13.57 8.58 14.78
CA ASN A 136 14.58 8.12 13.83
C ASN A 136 14.31 8.60 12.39
N GLY A 137 13.10 9.04 12.07
CA GLY A 137 12.70 9.59 10.77
C GLY A 137 12.41 8.55 9.69
N ASP A 138 12.12 7.31 10.07
CA ASP A 138 11.79 6.24 9.14
C ASP A 138 10.31 6.18 8.78
N ALA A 139 9.47 6.98 9.45
CA ALA A 139 8.04 7.07 9.23
C ALA A 139 7.28 5.75 9.51
N PHE A 140 7.84 4.86 10.32
CA PHE A 140 7.21 3.62 10.76
C PHE A 140 7.17 3.52 12.28
N ARG A 141 5.99 3.24 12.84
CA ARG A 141 5.84 3.12 14.29
C ARG A 141 6.67 1.95 14.83
N GLN A 142 7.51 2.23 15.82
CA GLN A 142 8.28 1.22 16.54
C GLN A 142 7.87 1.12 18.01
N ASP A 143 8.13 -0.02 18.66
CA ASP A 143 7.82 -0.23 20.08
C ASP A 143 8.59 0.72 21.02
N THR A 144 9.65 1.36 20.52
CA THR A 144 10.45 2.35 21.26
C THR A 144 9.94 3.78 21.07
N GLU A 145 9.00 4.00 20.15
CA GLU A 145 8.43 5.32 19.85
C GLU A 145 7.12 5.53 20.60
N LEU A 146 6.99 6.71 21.20
CA LEU A 146 5.85 7.05 22.04
C LEU A 146 4.75 7.71 21.21
N ASP A 147 3.49 7.44 21.54
CA ASP A 147 2.37 8.12 20.91
C ASP A 147 2.31 9.61 21.38
N LEU A 148 2.12 10.52 20.43
CA LEU A 148 2.01 11.96 20.62
C LEU A 148 0.57 12.37 20.89
N GLY A 149 0.33 12.86 22.11
CA GLY A 149 -0.92 13.51 22.46
C GLY A 149 -1.04 14.93 21.87
N GLY A 150 -2.27 15.43 21.75
CA GLY A 150 -2.55 16.81 21.30
C GLY A 150 -2.80 16.95 19.80
N SER A 151 -2.67 15.87 19.02
CA SER A 151 -2.99 15.83 17.60
C SER A 151 -4.48 16.09 17.33
N ALA A 152 -4.79 16.82 16.26
CA ALA A 152 -6.15 17.01 15.79
C ALA A 152 -6.52 15.91 14.79
N ILE A 153 -7.65 15.23 14.96
CA ILE A 153 -8.06 14.15 14.06
C ILE A 153 -9.39 14.51 13.42
N SER A 154 -9.48 14.35 12.09
CA SER A 154 -10.71 14.48 11.32
C SER A 154 -11.00 13.20 10.55
N VAL A 155 -12.21 12.67 10.71
CA VAL A 155 -12.69 11.49 9.98
C VAL A 155 -14.00 11.85 9.31
N SER A 156 -14.07 11.70 7.99
CA SER A 156 -15.28 11.98 7.21
C SER A 156 -15.60 10.87 6.23
N ASN A 157 -16.88 10.55 6.05
CA ASN A 157 -17.31 9.61 5.01
C ASN A 157 -17.60 10.34 3.69
N ARG A 158 -17.58 9.61 2.56
CA ARG A 158 -17.88 10.20 1.24
C ARG A 158 -19.30 10.79 1.12
N GLN A 159 -20.22 10.34 1.96
CA GLN A 159 -21.61 10.80 1.97
C GLN A 159 -21.80 12.06 2.83
N GLY A 160 -20.76 12.54 3.53
CA GLY A 160 -20.81 13.70 4.42
C GLY A 160 -21.67 13.51 5.68
N THR A 161 -22.12 12.28 5.95
CA THR A 161 -22.99 11.91 7.06
C THR A 161 -22.24 11.79 8.37
N ILE A 162 -20.94 11.46 8.29
CA ILE A 162 -20.04 11.37 9.44
C ILE A 162 -18.95 12.41 9.22
N SER A 163 -18.78 13.30 10.20
CA SER A 163 -17.66 14.23 10.32
C SER A 163 -17.30 14.33 11.79
N LEU A 164 -16.33 13.51 12.18
CA LEU A 164 -15.77 13.53 13.53
C LEU A 164 -14.55 14.45 13.49
N SER A 165 -14.49 15.39 14.41
CA SER A 165 -13.29 16.19 14.64
C SER A 165 -12.98 16.16 16.13
N GLN A 166 -11.76 15.79 16.48
CA GLN A 166 -11.24 15.90 17.84
C GLN A 166 -10.13 16.95 17.79
N ALA A 167 -10.37 18.08 18.46
CA ALA A 167 -9.39 19.16 18.58
C ALA A 167 -8.61 19.02 19.90
N GLU A 168 -7.39 19.54 19.85
CA GLU A 168 -6.38 19.73 20.90
C GLU A 168 -6.90 19.68 22.35
N GLY A 169 -6.20 18.89 23.17
CA GLY A 169 -6.52 18.68 24.59
C GLY A 169 -7.25 17.36 24.87
N GLY A 170 -7.70 16.68 23.82
CA GLY A 170 -8.20 15.31 23.84
C GLY A 170 -7.16 14.29 23.40
N GLY A 171 -5.86 14.54 23.60
CA GLY A 171 -4.90 13.44 23.62
C GLY A 171 -5.46 12.42 24.60
N LEU A 172 -6.00 11.33 24.08
CA LEU A 172 -6.72 10.36 24.89
C LEU A 172 -5.71 9.94 25.95
N VAL A 173 -5.96 10.38 27.17
CA VAL A 173 -5.19 10.00 28.35
C VAL A 173 -5.08 8.49 28.26
N PRO A 174 -3.87 7.87 28.31
CA PRO A 174 -3.78 6.43 28.39
C PRO A 174 -4.71 6.02 29.52
N ARG A 175 -5.80 5.33 29.18
CA ARG A 175 -6.73 4.84 30.19
C ARG A 175 -5.99 3.70 30.87
N CYS A 176 -5.21 4.03 31.89
CA CYS A 176 -4.60 3.06 32.77
C CYS A 176 -5.78 2.37 33.46
N TYR A 177 -6.18 1.22 32.93
CA TYR A 177 -7.26 0.43 33.48
C TYR A 177 -6.77 -0.06 34.85
N GLU A 178 -7.42 0.35 35.94
CA GLU A 178 -7.03 -0.04 37.30
C GLU A 178 -7.20 -1.55 37.55
N ASP A 179 -7.85 -2.27 36.63
CA ASP A 179 -8.13 -3.71 36.72
C ASP A 179 -7.84 -4.45 35.38
N VAL A 180 -6.61 -4.37 34.86
CA VAL A 180 -6.16 -5.42 33.90
C VAL A 180 -5.58 -6.56 34.72
N THR A 181 -6.35 -7.63 34.90
CA THR A 181 -5.83 -8.89 35.42
C THR A 181 -4.99 -9.55 34.31
N LEU A 182 -3.75 -9.10 34.14
CA LEU A 182 -2.80 -9.74 33.24
C LEU A 182 -2.40 -11.09 33.84
N GLY A 183 -2.84 -12.16 33.18
CA GLY A 183 -2.30 -13.48 33.41
C GLY A 183 -0.83 -13.52 32.99
N ILE A 184 0.04 -13.68 33.99
CA ILE A 184 1.42 -14.19 33.91
C ILE A 184 2.46 -13.19 33.38
N TYR A 185 2.96 -12.32 34.28
CA TYR A 185 4.36 -12.23 34.75
C TYR A 185 4.42 -11.06 35.74
N ASP A 186 4.28 -11.37 37.02
CA ASP A 186 4.29 -10.40 38.13
C ASP A 186 5.76 -10.05 38.46
N ILE A 187 6.22 -8.85 38.11
CA ILE A 187 7.54 -8.34 38.48
C ILE A 187 7.37 -7.40 39.69
N PRO A 188 7.95 -7.73 40.86
CA PRO A 188 7.71 -6.95 42.07
C PRO A 188 8.44 -5.59 41.98
N GLY A 189 7.69 -4.52 41.78
CA GLY A 189 8.19 -3.13 41.84
C GLY A 189 7.72 -2.20 40.71
N THR A 190 7.03 -2.71 39.69
CA THR A 190 6.48 -1.88 38.60
C THR A 190 5.10 -1.35 38.99
N LYS A 191 5.03 -0.06 39.28
CA LYS A 191 3.78 0.67 39.52
C LYS A 191 3.05 0.78 38.18
N ALA A 192 1.99 -0.02 37.98
CA ALA A 192 1.07 -0.05 36.85
C ALA A 192 1.63 0.62 35.58
N GLU A 193 2.39 -0.14 34.80
CA GLU A 193 2.83 0.32 33.48
C GLU A 193 1.57 0.68 32.69
N CYS A 194 1.41 1.97 32.36
CA CYS A 194 0.40 2.38 31.39
C CYS A 194 0.88 1.84 30.04
N LEU A 195 0.50 0.58 29.79
CA LEU A 195 0.66 -0.09 28.53
C LEU A 195 0.03 0.83 27.48
N SER A 196 0.79 1.21 26.46
CA SER A 196 0.36 2.04 25.33
C SER A 196 -0.77 1.33 24.58
N VAL A 197 -2.01 1.50 25.08
CA VAL A 197 -3.20 0.94 24.45
C VAL A 197 -3.59 1.90 23.33
N VAL A 198 -3.26 1.48 22.11
CA VAL A 198 -3.75 2.04 20.86
C VAL A 198 -5.25 2.30 21.00
N MET A 199 -5.63 3.54 20.69
CA MET A 199 -6.99 4.06 20.79
C MET A 199 -7.83 3.52 19.63
N CYS A 200 -8.19 2.26 19.76
CA CYS A 200 -9.12 1.54 18.89
C CYS A 200 -10.55 1.69 19.42
N SER A 201 -11.14 2.89 19.32
CA SER A 201 -12.52 3.08 19.80
C SER A 201 -13.44 3.87 18.87
N LEU A 202 -13.02 4.13 17.63
CA LEU A 202 -13.94 4.66 16.61
C LEU A 202 -14.63 3.48 15.92
N GLU A 203 -15.77 3.07 16.46
CA GLU A 203 -16.69 2.16 15.77
C GLU A 203 -17.46 2.94 14.71
N LEU A 204 -17.20 2.64 13.45
CA LEU A 204 -17.78 3.32 12.30
C LEU A 204 -18.51 2.32 11.41
N GLU A 205 -19.60 2.74 10.77
CA GLU A 205 -20.29 1.90 9.79
C GLU A 205 -19.34 1.52 8.65
N GLN A 206 -19.51 0.33 8.07
CA GLN A 206 -18.71 -0.05 6.91
C GLN A 206 -18.83 0.97 5.78
N GLY A 207 -17.72 1.31 5.12
CA GLY A 207 -17.72 2.28 4.03
C GLY A 207 -16.38 2.97 3.80
N ASP A 208 -16.40 3.93 2.89
CA ASP A 208 -15.22 4.71 2.51
C ASP A 208 -15.07 5.97 3.38
N TYR A 209 -13.88 6.14 3.97
CA TYR A 209 -13.54 7.26 4.83
C TYR A 209 -12.31 8.03 4.32
N ASN A 210 -12.36 9.35 4.46
CA ASN A 210 -11.20 10.24 4.40
C ASN A 210 -10.78 10.55 5.84
N ILE A 211 -9.52 10.26 6.16
CA ILE A 211 -8.92 10.55 7.45
C ILE A 211 -7.84 11.60 7.24
N SER A 212 -7.88 12.64 8.06
CA SER A 212 -6.91 13.72 8.10
C SER A 212 -6.44 13.93 9.53
N VAL A 213 -5.13 14.04 9.74
CA VAL A 213 -4.53 14.31 11.04
C VAL A 213 -3.72 15.60 11.01
N GLY A 214 -3.88 16.43 12.02
CA GLY A 214 -3.02 17.57 12.33
C GLY A 214 -2.02 17.17 13.41
N VAL A 215 -0.74 17.29 13.11
CA VAL A 215 0.36 17.09 14.05
C VAL A 215 0.35 18.22 15.09
N PRO A 216 0.65 17.94 16.37
CA PRO A 216 0.63 18.94 17.44
C PRO A 216 1.68 20.04 17.23
N ASP A 217 1.46 21.17 17.91
CA ASP A 217 2.40 22.29 17.91
C ASP A 217 3.81 21.87 18.30
N GLY A 218 4.79 22.40 17.56
CA GLY A 218 6.20 22.10 17.77
C GLY A 218 6.67 20.75 17.20
N TYR A 219 5.82 20.07 16.44
CA TYR A 219 6.16 18.89 15.66
C TYR A 219 5.92 19.10 14.14
N ASN A 220 6.64 18.35 13.33
CA ASN A 220 6.59 18.32 11.87
C ASN A 220 6.23 16.91 11.45
N ALA A 221 5.26 16.77 10.54
CA ALA A 221 4.87 15.46 10.03
C ALA A 221 6.01 14.79 9.25
N THR A 222 6.22 13.50 9.51
CA THR A 222 7.14 12.64 8.74
C THR A 222 6.39 11.65 7.85
N THR A 223 5.09 11.41 8.12
CA THR A 223 4.19 10.63 7.28
C THR A 223 3.20 11.52 6.51
N SER A 224 2.49 10.93 5.54
CA SER A 224 1.32 11.59 4.94
C SER A 224 0.24 11.78 6.00
N LEU A 225 -0.38 12.95 6.04
CA LEU A 225 -1.41 13.30 7.03
C LEU A 225 -2.84 13.03 6.54
N ASN A 226 -3.01 12.56 5.30
CA ASN A 226 -4.31 12.35 4.68
C ASN A 226 -4.36 10.97 4.01
N TYR A 227 -5.34 10.16 4.38
CA TYR A 227 -5.54 8.82 3.82
C TYR A 227 -7.00 8.54 3.47
N GLN A 228 -7.19 7.68 2.48
CA GLN A 228 -8.47 7.12 2.10
C GLN A 228 -8.46 5.63 2.41
N ILE A 229 -9.42 5.17 3.21
CA ILE A 229 -9.57 3.75 3.56
C ILE A 229 -11.00 3.29 3.26
N THR A 230 -11.15 1.98 3.06
CA THR A 230 -12.44 1.31 3.03
C THR A 230 -12.54 0.42 4.25
N LEU A 231 -13.40 0.77 5.20
CA LEU A 231 -13.59 0.04 6.44
C LEU A 231 -14.67 -1.03 6.24
N ALA A 232 -14.33 -2.29 6.51
CA ALA A 232 -15.27 -3.42 6.44
C ALA A 232 -15.87 -3.73 7.83
N ALA A 233 -17.11 -4.23 7.86
CA ALA A 233 -17.76 -4.64 9.11
C ALA A 233 -16.98 -5.76 9.83
N GLY A 234 -16.76 -5.61 11.13
CA GLY A 234 -16.01 -6.57 11.96
C GLY A 234 -14.49 -6.52 11.81
N TYR A 235 -13.95 -5.66 10.95
CA TYR A 235 -12.50 -5.47 10.78
C TYR A 235 -11.99 -4.29 11.59
N GLN A 236 -10.72 -4.38 11.99
CA GLN A 236 -9.99 -3.30 12.63
C GLN A 236 -8.93 -2.77 11.66
N GLU A 237 -8.95 -1.46 11.41
CA GLU A 237 -7.97 -0.77 10.56
C GLU A 237 -7.06 0.10 11.41
N PHE A 238 -5.75 -0.01 11.19
CA PHE A 238 -4.72 0.75 11.90
C PHE A 238 -4.09 1.77 10.97
N LEU A 239 -4.05 3.02 11.42
CA LEU A 239 -3.45 4.11 10.67
C LEU A 239 -2.52 4.92 11.55
N ASP A 240 -1.23 4.80 11.26
CA ASP A 240 -0.16 5.44 12.02
C ASP A 240 0.35 6.69 11.31
N PHE A 241 0.60 7.74 12.09
CA PHE A 241 1.09 9.03 11.63
C PHE A 241 2.35 9.42 12.40
N GLY A 242 3.47 9.52 11.71
CA GLY A 242 4.75 9.93 12.30
C GLY A 242 4.88 11.44 12.34
N ALA A 243 5.47 11.95 13.43
CA ALA A 243 5.89 13.33 13.52
C ALA A 243 7.18 13.46 14.34
N GLN A 244 7.97 14.50 14.06
CA GLN A 244 9.22 14.81 14.73
C GLN A 244 9.21 16.20 15.34
N LEU A 245 9.86 16.36 16.49
CA LEU A 245 10.06 17.67 17.11
C LEU A 245 10.76 18.66 16.17
N ASN A 246 10.22 19.87 16.12
CA ASN A 246 10.75 20.95 15.30
C ASN A 246 12.03 21.49 15.94
N ALA A 247 13.04 21.77 15.11
CA ALA A 247 14.32 22.30 15.57
C ALA A 247 14.16 23.62 16.37
N GLU A 248 13.13 24.42 16.07
CA GLU A 248 12.81 25.65 16.80
C GLU A 248 12.28 25.37 18.21
N THR A 249 11.48 24.32 18.38
CA THR A 249 10.93 23.90 19.68
C THR A 249 12.00 23.29 20.58
N ILE A 250 12.98 22.58 20.00
CA ILE A 250 14.17 22.09 20.73
C ILE A 250 15.01 23.26 21.27
N ALA A 251 15.05 24.39 20.54
CA ALA A 251 15.75 25.60 20.98
C ALA A 251 15.02 26.37 22.09
N GLU A 252 13.72 26.10 22.31
CA GLU A 252 12.87 26.73 23.33
C GLU A 252 12.56 25.80 24.52
N ALA A 253 13.26 24.67 24.64
CA ALA A 253 13.23 23.89 25.88
C ALA A 253 13.61 24.81 27.06
N PRO A 254 12.86 24.79 28.18
CA PRO A 254 13.16 25.66 29.32
C PRO A 254 14.55 25.28 29.82
N VAL A 255 15.49 26.20 29.66
CA VAL A 255 16.81 26.13 30.29
C VAL A 255 16.56 25.88 31.77
N ILE A 256 16.92 24.68 32.25
CA ILE A 256 16.97 24.27 33.65
C ILE A 256 17.44 25.47 34.50
N PRO A 257 16.81 25.75 35.65
CA PRO A 257 17.05 26.98 36.41
C PRO A 257 18.54 27.16 36.61
N GLU A 258 19.01 28.35 36.24
CA GLU A 258 20.35 28.88 36.43
C GLU A 258 20.98 28.27 37.70
N SER A 259 21.72 27.18 37.50
CA SER A 259 22.53 26.58 38.55
C SER A 259 23.54 27.66 38.91
N GLY A 260 23.31 28.29 40.07
CA GLY A 260 24.04 29.42 40.63
C GLY A 260 25.27 29.80 39.82
N GLN A 261 25.07 30.71 38.86
CA GLN A 261 26.17 31.39 38.20
C GLN A 261 27.00 32.00 39.33
N GLY A 262 28.21 31.46 39.52
CA GLY A 262 29.12 31.86 40.57
C GLY A 262 29.46 33.34 40.45
N ARG A 263 28.60 34.20 40.98
CA ARG A 263 28.92 35.60 41.26
C ARG A 263 29.99 35.55 42.33
N SER A 264 31.24 35.53 41.89
CA SER A 264 32.39 35.55 42.78
C SER A 264 32.25 36.78 43.67
N PRO A 265 32.00 36.63 44.99
CA PRO A 265 31.80 37.77 45.88
C PRO A 265 33.03 38.70 45.88
N LEU A 266 34.18 38.19 45.47
CA LEU A 266 35.41 38.93 45.26
C LEU A 266 35.26 40.05 44.20
N LEU A 267 34.58 39.82 43.08
CA LEU A 267 34.36 40.86 42.06
C LEU A 267 33.42 41.96 42.56
N ALA A 268 32.41 41.61 43.37
CA ALA A 268 31.53 42.59 44.00
C ALA A 268 32.29 43.46 45.02
N ILE A 269 33.17 42.86 45.82
CA ILE A 269 34.03 43.58 46.77
C ILE A 269 35.00 44.50 46.03
N VAL A 270 35.63 44.04 44.94
CA VAL A 270 36.52 44.88 44.12
C VAL A 270 35.76 46.06 43.50
N GLY A 271 34.55 45.83 42.99
CA GLY A 271 33.69 46.88 42.45
C GLY A 271 33.31 47.94 43.50
N ILE A 272 32.90 47.53 44.69
CA ILE A 272 32.57 48.45 45.80
C ILE A 272 33.81 49.24 46.23
N SER A 273 34.98 48.59 46.30
CA SER A 273 36.24 49.24 46.68
C SER A 273 36.63 50.37 45.73
N LEU A 274 36.48 50.14 44.41
CA LEU A 274 36.75 51.14 43.38
C LEU A 274 35.78 52.33 43.47
N LEU A 275 34.50 52.06 43.74
CA LEU A 275 33.48 53.09 43.89
C LEU A 275 33.75 54.00 45.08
N VAL A 276 34.10 53.42 46.23
CA VAL A 276 34.45 54.17 47.45
C VAL A 276 35.72 55.01 47.22
N LEU A 277 36.74 54.44 46.58
CA LEU A 277 37.96 55.17 46.24
C LEU A 277 37.68 56.36 45.31
N GLY A 278 36.83 56.16 44.28
CA GLY A 278 36.42 57.22 43.36
C GLY A 278 35.68 58.36 44.06
N ILE A 279 34.75 58.03 44.97
CA ILE A 279 34.04 59.04 45.77
C ILE A 279 35.01 59.79 46.68
N ALA A 280 35.93 59.10 47.36
CA ALA A 280 36.91 59.74 48.23
C ALA A 280 37.81 60.72 47.46
N LEU A 281 38.32 60.31 46.29
CA LEU A 281 39.11 61.18 45.41
C LEU A 281 38.30 62.38 44.91
N GLY A 282 37.02 62.18 44.58
CA GLY A 282 36.11 63.26 44.19
C GLY A 282 35.90 64.29 45.30
N ILE A 283 35.70 63.84 46.54
CA ILE A 283 35.56 64.71 47.72
C ILE A 283 36.87 65.48 47.98
N VAL A 284 38.02 64.81 47.94
CA VAL A 284 39.33 65.47 48.12
C VAL A 284 39.55 66.52 47.03
N ALA A 285 39.30 66.19 45.77
CA ALA A 285 39.41 67.14 44.66
C ALA A 285 38.46 68.33 44.82
N PHE A 286 37.25 68.11 45.34
CA PHE A 286 36.29 69.18 45.63
C PHE A 286 36.79 70.12 46.72
N PHE A 287 37.37 69.59 47.80
CA PHE A 287 37.91 70.41 48.89
C PHE A 287 39.22 71.12 48.53
N MET A 288 40.06 70.55 47.66
CA MET A 288 41.28 71.22 47.17
C MET A 288 41.01 72.32 46.12
N ARG A 289 39.78 72.41 45.59
CA ARG A 289 39.38 73.43 44.61
C ARG A 289 38.84 74.71 45.26
N LYS A 290 38.87 74.79 46.58
CA LYS A 290 38.43 75.91 47.41
C LYS A 290 39.63 76.53 48.11
#